data_AF-A0A1X7HG43-F1
#
_entry.id   AF-A0A1X7HG43-F1
#
_cell.length_a   1.000
_cell.length_b   1.000
_cell.length_c   1.000
_cell.angle_alpha   90.00
_cell.angle_beta   90.00
_cell.angle_gamma   90.00
#
_symmetry.space_group_name_H-M   'P 1'
#
loop_
_entity.id
_entity.type
_entity.pdbx_description
1 polymer ?
#
loop_
_entity_poly.entity_id
_entity_poly.type
_entity_poly.pdbx_seq_one_letter_code
_entity_poly.pdbx_strand_id
1 'polypeptide(L)'
;MSNQHDEVLKQARLFVRKELEHDSSGHDWWHIVRVTRTAKMLAMTEGADEYICELSALLHDIADEKLNESKEAGMNKVLNWLMQVGVALDVQEHVLDIIATMSFGNRAGEPPATLEGRIVQDADRLDALGAIGISRTFAYSGWKGQAIYDPELKPRDSFTREEYRSGRSTAINHFYEKLLKLKSMMNTDTARVLAEDRHERMKQFLWSFDSEWGLANESYIEESLKFRGELQRVHIVFDASSLGSLRMTLRDHPGEVPVMLEDDLMVGPLPDVSDPQGAADRMSWFRERSSGTEERDELMDTLMKAAFAWKSMPDQLAKFPLVIWVGGSASEQTGLRRLIATLPRETHVSVIHTTDALSSETVQYSHTGEIVHSKLALLLGSEQVLTLQAKDDLAQDWFRLTKEQGTLRVLKDKKLQTVPESYFDRNILEAALELGALDGTFKKSARIIGQVIGYSEQRVSDSFIEYRVRELIHDGLLDYEGELTGMRYYSISLNEKGVKAAGGSSNPRSAQYAILKSALEGLGETHFEEKTMVDELRKLVYNESDQNVEQDDLRAQLVEIIDSYQKHFEKRVELLDVLANMTQRYSNQ
;
A
#
# COMPACT_ATOMS: atom_id res chain seq x y z
N MET A 1 30.76 -37.76 -16.21
CA MET A 1 29.98 -37.66 -14.96
C MET A 1 28.61 -37.03 -15.20
N SER A 2 28.48 -35.86 -15.86
CA SER A 2 27.17 -35.22 -16.18
C SER A 2 26.09 -36.18 -16.69
N ASN A 3 26.39 -36.98 -17.73
CA ASN A 3 25.40 -37.87 -18.35
C ASN A 3 24.88 -39.00 -17.43
N GLN A 4 25.66 -39.40 -16.41
CA GLN A 4 25.24 -40.39 -15.42
C GLN A 4 24.41 -39.73 -14.32
N HIS A 5 24.78 -38.53 -13.88
CA HIS A 5 24.03 -37.75 -12.89
C HIS A 5 22.63 -37.39 -13.43
N ASP A 6 22.54 -36.96 -14.69
CA ASP A 6 21.28 -36.62 -15.35
C ASP A 6 20.32 -37.82 -15.42
N GLU A 7 20.84 -39.03 -15.70
CA GLU A 7 20.01 -40.24 -15.72
C GLU A 7 19.55 -40.62 -14.30
N VAL A 8 20.41 -40.51 -13.28
CA VAL A 8 20.01 -40.74 -11.87
C VAL A 8 18.90 -39.77 -11.46
N LEU A 9 19.03 -38.48 -11.76
CA LEU A 9 18.00 -37.48 -11.45
C LEU A 9 16.68 -37.76 -12.18
N LYS A 10 16.75 -38.24 -13.42
CA LYS A 10 15.57 -38.66 -14.18
C LYS A 10 14.87 -39.87 -13.54
N GLN A 11 15.64 -40.88 -13.11
CA GLN A 11 15.10 -42.02 -12.38
C GLN A 11 14.51 -41.60 -11.02
N ALA A 12 15.16 -40.69 -10.30
CA ALA A 12 14.65 -40.14 -9.04
C ALA A 12 13.29 -39.46 -9.23
N ARG A 13 13.15 -38.63 -10.28
CA ARG A 13 11.88 -37.97 -10.61
C ARG A 13 10.77 -38.99 -10.89
N LEU A 14 11.05 -40.06 -11.63
CA LEU A 14 10.06 -41.11 -11.92
C LEU A 14 9.65 -41.86 -10.65
N PHE A 15 10.63 -42.20 -9.80
CA PHE A 15 10.40 -42.87 -8.53
C PHE A 15 9.52 -42.02 -7.61
N VAL A 16 9.91 -40.77 -7.36
CA VAL A 16 9.20 -39.88 -6.44
C VAL A 16 7.81 -39.53 -6.96
N ARG A 17 7.67 -39.28 -8.27
CA ARG A 17 6.35 -39.04 -8.86
C ARG A 17 5.41 -40.21 -8.61
N LYS A 18 5.87 -41.46 -8.82
CA LYS A 18 5.04 -42.64 -8.60
C LYS A 18 4.55 -42.77 -7.15
N GLU A 19 5.38 -42.39 -6.19
CA GLU A 19 5.03 -42.45 -4.76
C GLU A 19 4.07 -41.33 -4.33
N LEU A 20 4.13 -40.15 -4.97
CA LEU A 20 3.40 -38.94 -4.55
C LEU A 20 2.26 -38.50 -5.49
N GLU A 21 1.99 -39.19 -6.60
CA GLU A 21 1.02 -38.77 -7.62
C GLU A 21 -0.43 -38.63 -7.10
N HIS A 22 -0.74 -39.24 -5.95
CA HIS A 22 -2.07 -39.24 -5.35
C HIS A 22 -2.16 -38.53 -3.99
N ASP A 23 -1.10 -37.86 -3.53
CA ASP A 23 -1.19 -37.07 -2.29
C ASP A 23 -1.94 -35.75 -2.53
N SER A 24 -2.94 -35.50 -1.69
CA SER A 24 -3.77 -34.28 -1.70
C SER A 24 -3.49 -33.36 -0.50
N SER A 25 -2.54 -33.72 0.38
CA SER A 25 -2.22 -33.00 1.61
C SER A 25 -1.39 -31.73 1.42
N GLY A 26 -1.00 -31.42 0.18
CA GLY A 26 -0.12 -30.31 -0.18
C GLY A 26 1.36 -30.68 -0.32
N HIS A 27 1.75 -31.93 -0.04
CA HIS A 27 3.08 -32.51 -0.32
C HIS A 27 3.09 -33.32 -1.63
N ASP A 28 2.35 -32.82 -2.62
CA ASP A 28 2.21 -33.49 -3.91
C ASP A 28 3.51 -33.47 -4.73
N TRP A 29 3.51 -34.19 -5.84
CA TRP A 29 4.62 -34.15 -6.81
C TRP A 29 5.05 -32.71 -7.18
N TRP A 30 4.11 -31.76 -7.23
CA TRP A 30 4.40 -30.39 -7.60
C TRP A 30 5.16 -29.61 -6.53
N HIS A 31 4.96 -29.91 -5.25
CA HIS A 31 5.83 -29.42 -4.18
C HIS A 31 7.28 -29.82 -4.43
N ILE A 32 7.54 -31.11 -4.65
CA ILE A 32 8.90 -31.62 -4.87
C ILE A 32 9.54 -30.96 -6.08
N VAL A 33 8.78 -30.78 -7.17
CA VAL A 33 9.26 -30.10 -8.37
C VAL A 33 9.69 -28.66 -8.07
N ARG A 34 8.93 -27.90 -7.27
CA ARG A 34 9.28 -26.52 -6.92
C ARG A 34 10.46 -26.43 -5.98
N VAL A 35 10.52 -27.30 -4.96
CA VAL A 35 11.65 -27.38 -4.02
C VAL A 35 12.93 -27.75 -4.77
N THR A 36 12.90 -28.76 -5.64
CA THR A 36 14.06 -29.17 -6.45
C THR A 36 14.55 -28.05 -7.37
N ARG A 37 13.64 -27.36 -8.06
CA ARG A 37 14.00 -26.21 -8.92
C ARG A 37 14.64 -25.07 -8.11
N THR A 38 14.11 -24.81 -6.92
CA THR A 38 14.63 -23.76 -6.02
C THR A 38 15.99 -24.17 -5.49
N ALA A 39 16.16 -25.41 -5.04
CA ALA A 39 17.43 -25.94 -4.53
C ALA A 39 18.53 -25.89 -5.61
N LYS A 40 18.21 -26.27 -6.86
CA LYS A 40 19.15 -26.15 -7.98
C LYS A 40 19.62 -24.71 -8.19
N MET A 41 18.69 -23.76 -8.23
CA MET A 41 19.01 -22.34 -8.44
C MET A 41 19.84 -21.77 -7.28
N LEU A 42 19.51 -22.13 -6.04
CA LEU A 42 20.29 -21.74 -4.87
C LEU A 42 21.70 -22.35 -4.91
N ALA A 43 21.83 -23.62 -5.29
CA ALA A 43 23.14 -24.29 -5.42
C ALA A 43 24.04 -23.61 -6.45
N MET A 44 23.50 -23.26 -7.63
CA MET A 44 24.23 -22.50 -8.64
C MET A 44 24.73 -21.15 -8.13
N THR A 45 23.90 -20.45 -7.36
CA THR A 45 24.19 -19.09 -6.88
C THR A 45 25.17 -19.08 -5.72
N GLU A 46 25.02 -20.02 -4.79
CA GLU A 46 25.82 -20.14 -3.57
C GLU A 46 27.10 -20.98 -3.78
N GLY A 47 27.27 -21.59 -4.96
CA GLY A 47 28.45 -22.38 -5.31
C GLY A 47 28.52 -23.77 -4.66
N ALA A 48 27.36 -24.40 -4.42
CA ALA A 48 27.26 -25.75 -3.85
C ALA A 48 27.18 -26.83 -4.94
N ASP A 49 27.27 -28.11 -4.55
CA ASP A 49 27.07 -29.21 -5.48
C ASP A 49 25.59 -29.31 -5.91
N GLU A 50 25.31 -28.89 -7.14
CA GLU A 50 23.97 -28.93 -7.75
C GLU A 50 23.37 -30.35 -7.76
N TYR A 51 24.20 -31.37 -8.03
CA TYR A 51 23.71 -32.75 -8.15
C TYR A 51 23.24 -33.28 -6.80
N ILE A 52 24.01 -33.04 -5.74
CA ILE A 52 23.64 -33.43 -4.37
C ILE A 52 22.38 -32.67 -3.94
N CYS A 53 22.31 -31.36 -4.18
CA CYS A 53 21.15 -30.54 -3.83
C CYS A 53 19.87 -31.00 -4.55
N GLU A 54 19.94 -31.23 -5.86
CA GLU A 54 18.79 -31.70 -6.64
C GLU A 54 18.34 -33.10 -6.20
N LEU A 55 19.28 -34.02 -5.99
CA LEU A 55 18.96 -35.39 -5.59
C LEU A 55 18.34 -35.45 -4.19
N SER A 56 18.92 -34.72 -3.23
CA SER A 56 18.36 -34.60 -1.88
C SER A 56 16.98 -33.93 -1.89
N ALA A 57 16.79 -32.85 -2.65
CA ALA A 57 15.50 -32.18 -2.77
C ALA A 57 14.43 -33.06 -3.41
N LEU A 58 14.77 -33.93 -4.36
CA LEU A 58 13.81 -34.90 -4.92
C LEU A 58 13.36 -35.93 -3.88
N LEU A 59 14.26 -36.37 -3.00
CA LEU A 59 14.03 -37.51 -2.12
C LEU A 59 13.58 -37.14 -0.69
N HIS A 60 13.64 -35.86 -0.30
CA HIS A 60 13.48 -35.45 1.11
C HIS A 60 12.16 -35.88 1.77
N ASP A 61 11.04 -35.82 1.03
CA ASP A 61 9.72 -36.16 1.55
C ASP A 61 9.39 -37.66 1.48
N ILE A 62 10.18 -38.47 0.77
CA ILE A 62 9.97 -39.93 0.70
C ILE A 62 10.17 -40.59 2.06
N ALA A 63 10.98 -40.00 2.94
CA ALA A 63 11.24 -40.53 4.28
C ALA A 63 10.23 -40.08 5.35
N ASP A 64 9.18 -39.33 5.00
CA ASP A 64 8.16 -38.86 5.96
C ASP A 64 7.35 -40.06 6.53
N GLU A 65 7.03 -39.99 7.81
CA GLU A 65 6.20 -40.94 8.57
C GLU A 65 4.76 -41.02 8.02
N LYS A 66 4.32 -40.05 7.20
CA LYS A 66 3.01 -40.12 6.51
C LYS A 66 2.98 -41.18 5.41
N LEU A 67 4.12 -41.49 4.80
CA LEU A 67 4.24 -42.40 3.66
C LEU A 67 4.81 -43.76 4.06
N ASN A 68 5.34 -43.87 5.28
CA ASN A 68 6.05 -45.05 5.76
C ASN A 68 5.68 -45.35 7.21
N GLU A 69 5.79 -46.61 7.61
CA GLU A 69 5.48 -47.06 8.98
C GLU A 69 6.32 -46.36 10.06
N SER A 70 7.54 -45.94 9.71
CA SER A 70 8.42 -45.15 10.56
C SER A 70 9.39 -44.32 9.72
N LYS A 71 9.99 -43.28 10.33
CA LYS A 71 11.07 -42.51 9.69
C LYS A 71 12.25 -43.40 9.29
N GLU A 72 12.58 -44.41 10.10
CA GLU A 72 13.67 -45.35 9.81
C GLU A 72 13.35 -46.22 8.57
N ALA A 73 12.10 -46.70 8.45
CA ALA A 73 11.66 -47.42 7.25
C ALA A 73 11.75 -46.54 5.99
N GLY A 74 11.36 -45.27 6.09
CA GLY A 74 11.50 -44.29 5.02
C GLY A 74 12.95 -44.04 4.60
N MET A 75 13.86 -43.85 5.56
CA MET A 75 15.30 -43.69 5.29
C MET A 75 15.89 -44.93 4.60
N ASN A 76 15.52 -46.14 5.06
CA ASN A 76 15.96 -47.39 4.43
C ASN A 76 15.44 -47.55 3.00
N LYS A 77 14.20 -47.09 2.72
CA LYS A 77 13.64 -47.08 1.36
C LYS A 77 14.46 -46.21 0.42
N VAL A 78 14.86 -45.01 0.87
CA VAL A 78 15.72 -44.10 0.09
C VAL A 78 17.10 -44.72 -0.14
N LEU A 79 17.74 -45.26 0.91
CA LEU A 79 19.05 -45.92 0.78
C LEU A 79 19.02 -47.08 -0.22
N ASN A 80 18.03 -47.98 -0.10
CA ASN A 80 17.89 -49.11 -1.02
C ASN A 80 17.73 -48.66 -2.47
N TRP A 81 16.96 -47.59 -2.70
CA TRP A 81 16.79 -47.03 -4.03
C TRP A 81 18.10 -46.44 -4.59
N LEU A 82 18.84 -45.67 -3.78
CA LEU A 82 20.13 -45.10 -4.16
C LEU A 82 21.17 -46.18 -4.52
N MET A 83 21.21 -47.28 -3.76
CA MET A 83 22.07 -48.43 -4.05
C MET A 83 21.68 -49.12 -5.36
N GLN A 84 20.39 -49.31 -5.62
CA GLN A 84 19.89 -49.96 -6.85
C GLN A 84 20.23 -49.18 -8.12
N VAL A 85 20.20 -47.84 -8.05
CA VAL A 85 20.50 -46.97 -9.19
C VAL A 85 22.02 -46.76 -9.38
N GLY A 86 22.84 -47.24 -8.44
CA GLY A 86 24.29 -47.22 -8.54
C GLY A 86 24.93 -45.87 -8.22
N VAL A 87 24.33 -45.11 -7.29
CA VAL A 87 24.91 -43.86 -6.77
C VAL A 87 26.18 -44.17 -5.96
N ALA A 88 27.20 -43.31 -6.00
CA ALA A 88 28.43 -43.52 -5.24
C ALA A 88 28.21 -43.39 -3.71
N LEU A 89 28.92 -44.19 -2.91
CA LEU A 89 28.69 -44.29 -1.46
C LEU A 89 28.81 -42.95 -0.71
N ASP A 90 29.77 -42.12 -1.09
CA ASP A 90 29.97 -40.77 -0.54
C ASP A 90 28.77 -39.85 -0.80
N VAL A 91 28.19 -39.93 -2.00
CA VAL A 91 26.95 -39.21 -2.34
C VAL A 91 25.76 -39.78 -1.58
N GLN A 92 25.67 -41.11 -1.41
CA GLN A 92 24.59 -41.74 -0.63
C GLN A 92 24.60 -41.24 0.82
N GLU A 93 25.75 -41.26 1.48
CA GLU A 93 25.92 -40.81 2.86
C GLU A 93 25.55 -39.33 3.00
N HIS A 94 26.01 -38.47 2.08
CA HIS A 94 25.70 -37.05 2.10
C HIS A 94 24.20 -36.77 1.89
N VAL A 95 23.56 -37.44 0.93
CA VAL A 95 22.11 -37.29 0.67
C VAL A 95 21.30 -37.72 1.89
N LEU A 96 21.64 -38.85 2.51
CA LEU A 96 20.94 -39.36 3.69
C LEU A 96 21.10 -38.43 4.91
N ASP A 97 22.29 -37.85 5.11
CA ASP A 97 22.51 -36.86 6.18
C ASP A 97 21.64 -35.61 6.01
N ILE A 98 21.54 -35.09 4.78
CA ILE A 98 20.66 -33.97 4.45
C ILE A 98 19.20 -34.33 4.78
N ILE A 99 18.69 -35.47 4.28
CA ILE A 99 17.30 -35.89 4.51
C ILE A 99 17.00 -36.08 6.00
N ALA A 100 17.94 -36.64 6.77
CA ALA A 100 17.78 -36.84 8.21
C ALA A 100 17.56 -35.52 8.97
N THR A 101 18.15 -34.42 8.49
CA THR A 101 18.13 -33.09 9.12
C THR A 101 17.03 -32.15 8.62
N MET A 102 16.22 -32.54 7.62
CA MET A 102 15.13 -31.69 7.07
C MET A 102 13.92 -31.52 8.00
N SER A 103 13.61 -32.50 8.85
CA SER A 103 12.40 -32.43 9.68
C SER A 103 12.50 -31.36 10.78
N PHE A 104 11.58 -30.38 10.75
CA PHE A 104 11.48 -29.25 11.72
C PHE A 104 11.52 -29.68 13.20
N GLY A 105 11.07 -30.90 13.53
CA GLY A 105 11.02 -31.41 14.89
C GLY A 105 12.31 -32.05 15.42
N ASN A 106 13.37 -32.23 14.61
CA ASN A 106 14.55 -32.98 15.04
C ASN A 106 15.68 -32.13 15.65
N ARG A 107 15.77 -30.83 15.36
CA ARG A 107 16.67 -29.88 16.05
C ARG A 107 16.08 -28.49 15.93
N ALA A 108 15.46 -27.99 16.99
CA ALA A 108 15.03 -26.60 17.04
C ALA A 108 16.29 -25.71 17.14
N GLY A 109 16.85 -25.30 15.99
CA GLY A 109 17.77 -24.17 15.91
C GLY A 109 19.17 -24.41 15.35
N GLU A 110 19.61 -25.65 15.12
CA GLU A 110 20.94 -25.88 14.52
C GLU A 110 20.86 -25.95 12.97
N PRO A 111 21.60 -25.09 12.25
CA PRO A 111 21.65 -25.16 10.79
C PRO A 111 22.33 -26.47 10.35
N PRO A 112 21.97 -27.03 9.18
CA PRO A 112 22.70 -28.13 8.58
C PRO A 112 24.21 -27.81 8.48
N ALA A 113 25.05 -28.81 8.75
CA ALA A 113 26.50 -28.64 8.75
C ALA A 113 27.02 -28.30 7.34
N THR A 114 26.46 -28.93 6.31
CA THR A 114 26.87 -28.78 4.91
C THR A 114 26.13 -27.64 4.21
N LEU A 115 26.74 -27.08 3.17
CA LEU A 115 26.13 -26.02 2.37
C LEU A 115 24.92 -26.57 1.59
N GLU A 116 25.05 -27.77 1.04
CA GLU A 116 24.01 -28.49 0.33
C GLU A 116 22.79 -28.74 1.24
N GLY A 117 23.01 -29.15 2.49
CA GLY A 117 21.95 -29.30 3.47
C GLY A 117 21.25 -27.98 3.79
N ARG A 118 22.00 -26.88 3.93
CA ARG A 118 21.44 -25.53 4.13
C ARG A 118 20.57 -25.11 2.95
N ILE A 119 21.01 -25.37 1.73
CA ILE A 119 20.29 -25.05 0.49
C ILE A 119 18.99 -25.84 0.36
N VAL A 120 19.02 -27.16 0.58
CA VAL A 120 17.82 -28.00 0.47
C VAL A 120 16.79 -27.60 1.53
N GLN A 121 17.25 -27.29 2.75
CA GLN A 121 16.39 -26.80 3.82
C GLN A 121 15.77 -25.44 3.49
N ASP A 122 16.56 -24.52 2.93
CA ASP A 122 16.07 -23.20 2.50
C ASP A 122 15.05 -23.35 1.38
N ALA A 123 15.29 -24.21 0.40
CA ALA A 123 14.37 -24.47 -0.71
C ALA A 123 13.00 -25.00 -0.23
N ASP A 124 12.99 -25.93 0.73
CA ASP A 124 11.75 -26.44 1.35
C ASP A 124 11.03 -25.34 2.14
N ARG A 125 11.75 -24.62 3.01
CA ARG A 125 11.19 -23.51 3.80
C ARG A 125 10.64 -22.38 2.93
N LEU A 126 11.29 -22.08 1.80
CA LEU A 126 10.80 -21.09 0.85
C LEU A 126 9.46 -21.51 0.24
N ASP A 127 9.24 -22.80 -0.10
CA ASP A 127 7.96 -23.28 -0.64
C ASP A 127 6.81 -23.20 0.39
N ALA A 128 7.14 -23.18 1.68
CA ALA A 128 6.19 -22.92 2.76
C ALA A 128 5.82 -21.43 2.93
N LEU A 129 6.47 -20.51 2.20
CA LEU A 129 6.23 -19.06 2.25
C LEU A 129 5.47 -18.54 1.01
N GLY A 130 4.97 -17.31 1.10
CA GLY A 130 4.30 -16.61 0.00
C GLY A 130 2.93 -17.19 -0.35
N ALA A 131 2.46 -16.92 -1.58
CA ALA A 131 1.13 -17.34 -2.05
C ALA A 131 0.93 -18.87 -1.99
N ILE A 132 1.97 -19.64 -2.33
CA ILE A 132 1.94 -21.11 -2.26
C ILE A 132 1.84 -21.57 -0.81
N GLY A 133 2.65 -20.98 0.09
CA GLY A 133 2.57 -21.25 1.52
C GLY A 133 1.20 -20.98 2.12
N ILE A 134 0.56 -19.86 1.72
CA ILE A 134 -0.82 -19.52 2.12
C ILE A 134 -1.78 -20.64 1.68
N SER A 135 -1.81 -20.97 0.38
CA SER A 135 -2.71 -21.99 -0.17
C SER A 135 -2.54 -23.35 0.49
N ARG A 136 -1.28 -23.77 0.69
CA ARG A 136 -0.97 -25.05 1.37
C ARG A 136 -1.44 -25.08 2.81
N THR A 137 -1.29 -23.97 3.53
CA THR A 137 -1.69 -23.88 4.94
C THR A 137 -3.19 -24.12 5.10
N PHE A 138 -4.02 -23.50 4.25
CA PHE A 138 -5.47 -23.69 4.29
C PHE A 138 -5.90 -25.05 3.75
N ALA A 139 -5.27 -25.55 2.67
CA ALA A 139 -5.57 -26.88 2.15
C ALA A 139 -5.28 -27.97 3.19
N TYR A 140 -4.12 -27.91 3.84
CA TYR A 140 -3.74 -28.85 4.89
C TYR A 140 -4.65 -28.73 6.13
N SER A 141 -4.96 -27.50 6.55
CA SER A 141 -5.88 -27.27 7.67
C SER A 141 -7.26 -27.86 7.39
N GLY A 142 -7.78 -27.67 6.18
CA GLY A 142 -9.03 -28.28 5.72
C GLY A 142 -8.98 -29.80 5.73
N TRP A 143 -7.91 -30.41 5.20
CA TRP A 143 -7.71 -31.86 5.23
C TRP A 143 -7.63 -32.43 6.67
N LYS A 144 -7.05 -31.67 7.61
CA LYS A 144 -7.02 -32.03 9.04
C LYS A 144 -8.33 -31.74 9.80
N GLY A 145 -9.30 -31.06 9.19
CA GLY A 145 -10.52 -30.61 9.87
C GLY A 145 -10.27 -29.50 10.90
N GLN A 146 -9.20 -28.72 10.72
CA GLN A 146 -8.82 -27.61 11.59
C GLN A 146 -9.50 -26.31 11.14
N ALA A 147 -9.96 -25.50 12.10
CA ALA A 147 -10.60 -24.22 11.80
C ALA A 147 -9.63 -23.24 11.12
N ILE A 148 -10.16 -22.40 10.23
CA ILE A 148 -9.43 -21.31 9.58
C ILE A 148 -8.92 -20.34 10.66
N TYR A 149 -9.83 -19.84 11.48
CA TYR A 149 -9.57 -18.92 12.57
C TYR A 149 -10.54 -19.16 13.73
N ASP A 150 -10.11 -18.85 14.95
CA ASP A 150 -10.87 -18.91 16.20
C ASP A 150 -10.29 -17.80 17.11
N PRO A 151 -11.06 -16.73 17.40
CA PRO A 151 -10.57 -15.60 18.18
C PRO A 151 -10.25 -15.95 19.63
N GLU A 152 -10.88 -16.98 20.19
CA GLU A 152 -10.62 -17.43 21.57
C GLU A 152 -9.30 -18.22 21.67
N LEU A 153 -8.77 -18.69 20.54
CA LEU A 153 -7.50 -19.42 20.48
C LEU A 153 -6.33 -18.48 20.15
N LYS A 154 -5.54 -18.12 21.17
CA LYS A 154 -4.29 -17.37 20.98
C LYS A 154 -3.20 -18.23 20.30
N PRO A 155 -2.27 -17.63 19.53
CA PRO A 155 -1.13 -18.34 18.98
C PRO A 155 -0.20 -18.75 20.13
N ARG A 156 0.47 -19.89 19.98
CA ARG A 156 1.39 -20.40 21.02
C ARG A 156 2.82 -19.92 20.77
N ASP A 157 3.49 -19.47 21.83
CA ASP A 157 4.85 -18.91 21.74
C ASP A 157 5.96 -19.97 21.80
N SER A 158 5.75 -21.06 22.56
CA SER A 158 6.72 -22.14 22.77
C SER A 158 6.08 -23.52 22.61
N PHE A 159 6.81 -24.47 22.03
CA PHE A 159 6.34 -25.84 21.80
C PHE A 159 7.29 -26.88 22.38
N THR A 160 6.74 -27.91 23.01
CA THR A 160 7.30 -29.27 22.90
C THR A 160 6.84 -29.93 21.60
N ARG A 161 7.60 -30.90 21.07
CA ARG A 161 7.28 -31.59 19.80
C ARG A 161 5.91 -32.28 19.80
N GLU A 162 5.47 -32.75 20.97
CA GLU A 162 4.16 -33.38 21.16
C GLU A 162 3.04 -32.35 21.06
N GLU A 163 3.16 -31.19 21.71
CA GLU A 163 2.15 -30.13 21.67
C GLU A 163 1.98 -29.50 20.27
N TYR A 164 3.04 -29.47 19.46
CA TYR A 164 2.96 -29.04 18.06
C TYR A 164 2.20 -30.06 17.19
N ARG A 165 2.35 -31.37 17.47
CA ARG A 165 1.74 -32.45 16.68
C ARG A 165 0.30 -32.76 17.09
N SER A 166 -0.08 -32.55 18.35
CA SER A 166 -1.40 -32.93 18.89
C SER A 166 -2.25 -31.76 19.42
N GLY A 167 -1.68 -30.56 19.57
CA GLY A 167 -2.40 -29.43 20.13
C GLY A 167 -3.37 -28.77 19.15
N ARG A 168 -4.55 -28.38 19.65
CA ARG A 168 -5.56 -27.60 18.91
C ARG A 168 -4.97 -26.26 18.47
N SER A 169 -5.04 -25.95 17.19
CA SER A 169 -4.62 -24.65 16.60
C SER A 169 -5.57 -24.25 15.48
N THR A 170 -5.28 -23.15 14.78
CA THR A 170 -6.01 -22.66 13.60
C THR A 170 -5.06 -22.43 12.43
N ALA A 171 -5.60 -22.39 11.21
CA ALA A 171 -4.79 -22.10 10.02
C ALA A 171 -4.07 -20.75 10.15
N ILE A 172 -4.77 -19.73 10.66
CA ILE A 172 -4.21 -18.40 10.91
C ILE A 172 -3.15 -18.42 12.01
N ASN A 173 -3.37 -19.14 13.12
CA ASN A 173 -2.36 -19.24 14.17
C ASN A 173 -1.07 -19.89 13.64
N HIS A 174 -1.16 -20.82 12.69
CA HIS A 174 0.02 -21.43 12.08
C HIS A 174 0.99 -20.42 11.44
N PHE A 175 0.48 -19.31 10.91
CA PHE A 175 1.32 -18.23 10.38
C PHE A 175 2.21 -17.64 11.47
N TYR A 176 1.64 -17.30 12.62
CA TYR A 176 2.38 -16.71 13.75
C TYR A 176 3.24 -17.75 14.48
N GLU A 177 2.73 -18.97 14.64
CA GLU A 177 3.41 -20.06 15.32
C GLU A 177 4.68 -20.49 14.58
N LYS A 178 4.65 -20.52 13.24
CA LYS A 178 5.73 -21.05 12.40
C LYS A 178 6.10 -20.18 11.20
N LEU A 179 5.16 -19.93 10.26
CA LEU A 179 5.53 -19.46 8.91
C LEU A 179 6.26 -18.11 8.93
N LEU A 180 5.77 -17.15 9.70
CA LEU A 180 6.37 -15.82 9.80
C LEU A 180 7.77 -15.85 10.44
N LYS A 181 8.13 -16.92 11.17
CA LYS A 181 9.47 -17.10 11.75
C LYS A 181 10.48 -17.62 10.73
N LEU A 182 10.05 -18.31 9.67
CA LEU A 182 10.93 -19.00 8.72
C LEU A 182 11.91 -18.06 8.00
N LYS A 183 11.50 -16.83 7.67
CA LYS A 183 12.39 -15.82 7.05
C LYS A 183 13.68 -15.63 7.85
N SER A 184 13.57 -15.50 9.18
CA SER A 184 14.73 -15.31 10.06
C SER A 184 15.59 -16.56 10.22
N MET A 185 15.06 -17.73 9.83
CA MET A 185 15.73 -19.02 9.92
C MET A 185 16.39 -19.44 8.60
N MET A 186 16.34 -18.62 7.54
CA MET A 186 17.00 -18.93 6.27
C MET A 186 18.51 -18.97 6.46
N ASN A 187 19.14 -20.00 5.88
CA ASN A 187 20.55 -20.30 6.07
C ASN A 187 21.44 -19.48 5.13
N THR A 188 21.07 -19.38 3.86
CA THR A 188 21.82 -18.71 2.79
C THR A 188 21.36 -17.27 2.57
N ASP A 189 22.23 -16.42 2.02
CA ASP A 189 21.91 -15.02 1.74
C ASP A 189 20.88 -14.90 0.62
N THR A 190 21.02 -15.72 -0.44
CA THR A 190 20.06 -15.75 -1.55
C THR A 190 18.66 -16.16 -1.07
N ALA A 191 18.56 -17.17 -0.20
CA ALA A 191 17.26 -17.58 0.35
C ALA A 191 16.63 -16.50 1.23
N ARG A 192 17.44 -15.75 2.00
CA ARG A 192 16.94 -14.65 2.83
C ARG A 192 16.32 -13.53 2.00
N VAL A 193 16.94 -13.18 0.87
CA VAL A 193 16.39 -12.20 -0.09
C VAL A 193 15.05 -12.67 -0.64
N LEU A 194 14.96 -13.94 -1.08
CA LEU A 194 13.71 -14.50 -1.63
C LEU A 194 12.62 -14.66 -0.57
N ALA A 195 12.99 -14.92 0.68
CA ALA A 195 12.06 -15.06 1.79
C ALA A 195 11.42 -13.72 2.18
N GLU A 196 12.09 -12.58 1.94
CA GLU A 196 11.58 -11.24 2.25
C GLU A 196 10.26 -10.97 1.51
N ASP A 197 10.26 -11.01 0.17
CA ASP A 197 9.06 -10.75 -0.63
C ASP A 197 7.91 -11.72 -0.29
N ARG A 198 8.25 -13.00 -0.10
CA ARG A 198 7.27 -14.03 0.27
C ARG A 198 6.67 -13.78 1.67
N HIS A 199 7.47 -13.31 2.61
CA HIS A 199 7.03 -12.95 3.95
C HIS A 199 6.13 -11.71 3.93
N GLU A 200 6.46 -10.68 3.14
CA GLU A 200 5.61 -9.50 2.96
C GLU A 200 4.23 -9.86 2.40
N ARG A 201 4.17 -10.72 1.38
CA ARG A 201 2.89 -11.22 0.84
C ARG A 201 2.03 -11.93 1.89
N MET A 202 2.65 -12.69 2.80
CA MET A 202 1.93 -13.33 3.90
C MET A 202 1.36 -12.32 4.90
N LYS A 203 2.12 -11.28 5.25
CA LYS A 203 1.62 -10.19 6.10
C LYS A 203 0.48 -9.42 5.44
N GLN A 204 0.58 -9.16 4.13
CA GLN A 204 -0.50 -8.55 3.36
C GLN A 204 -1.77 -9.41 3.39
N PHE A 205 -1.63 -10.73 3.17
CA PHE A 205 -2.76 -11.66 3.28
C PHE A 205 -3.40 -11.62 4.68
N LEU A 206 -2.60 -11.68 5.75
CA LEU A 206 -3.11 -11.61 7.13
C LEU A 206 -3.79 -10.26 7.42
N TRP A 207 -3.28 -9.17 6.87
CA TRP A 207 -3.89 -7.85 6.99
C TRP A 207 -5.23 -7.78 6.27
N SER A 208 -5.33 -8.31 5.04
CA SER A 208 -6.59 -8.39 4.30
C SER A 208 -7.60 -9.27 5.03
N PHE A 209 -7.17 -10.46 5.48
CA PHE A 209 -8.01 -11.36 6.27
C PHE A 209 -8.57 -10.68 7.52
N ASP A 210 -7.74 -10.00 8.32
CA ASP A 210 -8.19 -9.30 9.52
C ASP A 210 -9.12 -8.12 9.20
N SER A 211 -8.87 -7.41 8.09
CA SER A 211 -9.71 -6.30 7.66
C SER A 211 -11.09 -6.79 7.20
N GLU A 212 -11.14 -7.89 6.46
CA GLU A 212 -12.37 -8.56 6.04
C GLU A 212 -13.13 -9.13 7.24
N TRP A 213 -12.42 -9.73 8.22
CA TRP A 213 -13.01 -10.22 9.47
C TRP A 213 -13.65 -9.12 10.32
N GLY A 214 -13.11 -7.89 10.22
CA GLY A 214 -13.65 -6.72 10.91
C GLY A 214 -14.87 -6.09 10.24
N LEU A 215 -15.19 -6.42 8.99
CA LEU A 215 -16.32 -5.81 8.28
C LEU A 215 -17.64 -6.17 8.94
N ALA A 216 -18.38 -5.14 9.39
CA ALA A 216 -19.66 -5.28 10.09
C ALA A 216 -19.60 -6.19 11.33
N ASN A 217 -18.42 -6.34 11.94
CA ASN A 217 -18.21 -7.16 13.12
C ASN A 217 -18.30 -6.29 14.39
N GLU A 218 -19.36 -6.50 15.16
CA GLU A 218 -19.66 -5.78 16.42
C GLU A 218 -18.75 -6.19 17.60
N SER A 219 -17.93 -7.23 17.41
CA SER A 219 -16.97 -7.77 18.37
C SER A 219 -15.53 -7.71 17.85
N TYR A 220 -15.27 -6.99 16.75
CA TYR A 220 -13.96 -6.95 16.08
C TYR A 220 -12.80 -6.60 17.03
N ILE A 221 -12.99 -5.65 17.96
CA ILE A 221 -11.93 -5.29 18.91
C ILE A 221 -11.47 -6.49 19.77
N GLU A 222 -12.40 -7.37 20.13
CA GLU A 222 -12.12 -8.58 20.94
C GLU A 222 -11.61 -9.74 20.06
N GLU A 223 -12.11 -9.83 18.83
CA GLU A 223 -11.83 -10.93 17.90
C GLU A 223 -10.63 -10.71 16.98
N SER A 224 -10.16 -9.47 16.81
CA SER A 224 -9.13 -9.14 15.82
C SER A 224 -7.82 -9.88 16.08
N LEU A 225 -7.16 -10.26 14.98
CA LEU A 225 -5.80 -10.78 15.00
C LEU A 225 -4.81 -9.80 15.66
N LYS A 226 -5.10 -8.51 15.58
CA LYS A 226 -4.23 -7.42 16.03
C LYS A 226 -4.32 -7.16 17.53
N PHE A 227 -5.47 -7.40 18.17
CA PHE A 227 -5.76 -6.84 19.49
C PHE A 227 -5.83 -7.87 20.64
N ARG A 228 -6.04 -9.17 20.33
CA ARG A 228 -6.05 -10.40 21.17
C ARG A 228 -5.81 -10.26 22.69
N GLY A 229 -6.58 -9.41 23.37
CA GLY A 229 -6.63 -9.27 24.83
C GLY A 229 -5.47 -8.50 25.48
N GLU A 230 -4.71 -7.70 24.74
CA GLU A 230 -3.67 -6.81 25.31
C GLU A 230 -4.06 -5.32 25.23
N LEU A 231 -5.24 -5.01 24.71
CA LEU A 231 -5.68 -3.64 24.49
C LEU A 231 -5.91 -2.88 25.81
N GLN A 232 -5.08 -1.88 26.04
CA GLN A 232 -5.16 -0.97 27.19
C GLN A 232 -5.70 0.40 26.79
N ARG A 233 -5.41 0.85 25.57
CA ARG A 233 -5.75 2.18 25.08
C ARG A 233 -5.87 2.17 23.56
N VAL A 234 -6.85 2.92 23.03
CA VAL A 234 -7.03 3.07 21.59
C VAL A 234 -6.71 4.48 21.17
N HIS A 235 -5.93 4.61 20.09
CA HIS A 235 -5.64 5.87 19.45
C HIS A 235 -6.43 6.00 18.16
N ILE A 236 -7.18 7.08 17.99
CA ILE A 236 -8.03 7.31 16.82
C ILE A 236 -7.38 8.31 15.89
N VAL A 237 -7.42 7.99 14.59
CA VAL A 237 -7.04 8.86 13.46
C VAL A 237 -8.12 8.79 12.38
N PHE A 238 -8.13 9.75 11.46
CA PHE A 238 -9.19 9.88 10.44
C PHE A 238 -8.71 9.64 8.99
N ASP A 239 -7.44 9.26 8.79
CA ASP A 239 -6.89 8.98 7.46
C ASP A 239 -5.78 7.92 7.51
N ALA A 240 -5.53 7.28 6.36
CA ALA A 240 -4.58 6.18 6.23
C ALA A 240 -3.12 6.58 6.47
N SER A 241 -2.73 7.82 6.12
CA SER A 241 -1.36 8.32 6.34
C SER A 241 -1.07 8.45 7.84
N SER A 242 -2.00 9.06 8.57
CA SER A 242 -1.96 9.17 10.03
C SER A 242 -1.91 7.79 10.69
N LEU A 243 -2.71 6.82 10.22
CA LEU A 243 -2.69 5.44 10.72
C LEU A 243 -1.32 4.78 10.53
N GLY A 244 -0.72 4.94 9.35
CA GLY A 244 0.60 4.40 9.04
C GLY A 244 1.69 4.98 9.94
N SER A 245 1.74 6.31 10.06
CA SER A 245 2.70 6.99 10.94
C SER A 245 2.50 6.60 12.40
N LEU A 246 1.26 6.53 12.87
CA LEU A 246 0.97 6.22 14.26
C LEU A 246 1.26 4.75 14.62
N ARG A 247 1.09 3.81 13.68
CA ARG A 247 1.54 2.42 13.85
C ARG A 247 3.05 2.32 14.09
N MET A 248 3.83 3.16 13.42
CA MET A 248 5.28 3.23 13.65
C MET A 248 5.59 3.87 15.01
N THR A 249 4.88 4.93 15.37
CA THR A 249 5.03 5.61 16.66
C THR A 249 4.73 4.69 17.85
N LEU A 250 3.69 3.86 17.76
CA LEU A 250 3.23 2.99 18.86
C LEU A 250 3.90 1.61 18.87
N ARG A 251 4.92 1.37 18.03
CA ARG A 251 5.56 0.06 17.89
C ARG A 251 6.11 -0.50 19.22
N ASP A 252 6.60 0.38 20.08
CA ASP A 252 7.20 0.02 21.38
C ASP A 252 6.21 0.20 22.56
N HIS A 253 4.91 0.38 22.25
CA HIS A 253 3.83 0.60 23.22
C HIS A 253 2.84 -0.58 23.21
N PRO A 254 3.18 -1.71 23.86
CA PRO A 254 2.31 -2.88 23.86
C PRO A 254 0.97 -2.55 24.52
N GLY A 255 -0.12 -2.91 23.84
CA GLY A 255 -1.49 -2.62 24.28
C GLY A 255 -2.03 -1.24 23.90
N GLU A 256 -1.23 -0.37 23.27
CA GLU A 256 -1.70 0.87 22.66
C GLU A 256 -1.89 0.67 21.16
N VAL A 257 -3.12 0.86 20.68
CA VAL A 257 -3.49 0.46 19.32
C VAL A 257 -4.04 1.63 18.51
N PRO A 258 -3.55 1.87 17.29
CA PRO A 258 -4.16 2.84 16.39
C PRO A 258 -5.32 2.23 15.59
N VAL A 259 -6.46 2.91 15.61
CA VAL A 259 -7.67 2.61 14.84
C VAL A 259 -8.00 3.81 13.95
N MET A 260 -8.37 3.53 12.71
CA MET A 260 -8.77 4.54 11.75
C MET A 260 -10.30 4.56 11.61
N LEU A 261 -10.89 5.75 11.73
CA LEU A 261 -12.28 6.02 11.37
C LEU A 261 -12.30 6.97 10.18
N GLU A 262 -12.08 6.40 9.00
CA GLU A 262 -12.02 7.17 7.75
C GLU A 262 -13.42 7.57 7.28
N ASP A 263 -13.60 8.85 6.94
CA ASP A 263 -14.71 9.41 6.14
C ASP A 263 -14.38 10.89 5.91
N ASP A 264 -14.18 11.35 4.67
CA ASP A 264 -13.88 12.75 4.41
C ASP A 264 -15.13 13.64 4.53
N LEU A 265 -15.51 13.92 5.77
CA LEU A 265 -16.72 14.68 6.12
C LEU A 265 -16.61 16.19 5.81
N MET A 266 -15.47 16.62 5.28
CA MET A 266 -15.34 17.94 4.67
C MET A 266 -16.31 18.09 3.50
N VAL A 267 -16.48 17.03 2.70
CA VAL A 267 -17.18 17.02 1.41
C VAL A 267 -18.38 16.07 1.47
N GLY A 268 -19.46 16.40 0.75
CA GLY A 268 -20.69 15.62 0.64
C GLY A 268 -21.69 15.84 1.78
N PRO A 269 -22.90 15.26 1.73
CA PRO A 269 -23.86 15.37 2.83
C PRO A 269 -23.31 14.68 4.09
N LEU A 270 -23.57 15.26 5.27
CA LEU A 270 -23.21 14.60 6.53
C LEU A 270 -24.26 13.54 6.84
N PRO A 271 -23.86 12.30 7.16
CA PRO A 271 -24.80 11.30 7.60
C PRO A 271 -25.36 11.69 8.96
N ASP A 272 -26.67 11.59 9.16
CA ASP A 272 -27.20 11.62 10.52
C ASP A 272 -26.74 10.35 11.25
N VAL A 273 -26.23 10.52 12.47
CA VAL A 273 -25.68 9.44 13.29
C VAL A 273 -26.75 8.39 13.61
N SER A 274 -28.01 8.82 13.68
CA SER A 274 -29.17 7.96 13.91
C SER A 274 -29.80 7.36 12.65
N ASP A 275 -29.39 7.77 11.45
CA ASP A 275 -30.08 7.44 10.21
C ASP A 275 -29.28 6.46 9.31
N PRO A 276 -29.74 5.22 9.14
CA PRO A 276 -29.15 4.28 8.18
C PRO A 276 -29.15 4.79 6.74
N GLN A 277 -30.06 5.70 6.38
CA GLN A 277 -30.18 6.25 5.03
C GLN A 277 -29.08 7.28 4.71
N GLY A 278 -28.51 7.94 5.73
CA GLY A 278 -27.48 8.97 5.54
C GLY A 278 -26.22 8.47 4.83
N ALA A 279 -25.84 7.20 5.04
CA ALA A 279 -24.73 6.58 4.32
C ALA A 279 -25.06 6.38 2.83
N ALA A 280 -26.28 5.95 2.51
CA ALA A 280 -26.72 5.74 1.13
C ALA A 280 -26.82 7.06 0.35
N ASP A 281 -27.34 8.12 0.99
CA ASP A 281 -27.44 9.45 0.38
C ASP A 281 -26.06 10.04 0.07
N ARG A 282 -25.10 9.85 0.98
CA ARG A 282 -23.70 10.21 0.78
C ARG A 282 -23.06 9.45 -0.37
N MET A 283 -23.27 8.13 -0.44
CA MET A 283 -22.78 7.33 -1.57
C MET A 283 -23.39 7.78 -2.91
N SER A 284 -24.70 8.11 -2.94
CA SER A 284 -25.34 8.63 -4.14
C SER A 284 -24.72 9.96 -4.58
N TRP A 285 -24.52 10.88 -3.63
CA TRP A 285 -23.91 12.19 -3.90
C TRP A 285 -22.52 12.08 -4.54
N PHE A 286 -21.66 11.20 -4.01
CA PHE A 286 -20.34 10.95 -4.58
C PHE A 286 -20.43 10.22 -5.93
N ARG A 287 -21.32 9.23 -6.07
CA ARG A 287 -21.50 8.49 -7.33
C ARG A 287 -21.88 9.39 -8.49
N GLU A 288 -22.77 10.35 -8.25
CA GLU A 288 -23.20 11.34 -9.24
C GLU A 288 -22.08 12.30 -9.64
N ARG A 289 -21.12 12.55 -8.75
CA ARG A 289 -20.06 13.55 -8.91
C ARG A 289 -18.69 12.97 -9.25
N SER A 290 -18.50 11.66 -9.22
CA SER A 290 -17.21 11.01 -9.51
C SER A 290 -16.99 10.81 -11.01
N SER A 291 -15.78 11.11 -11.47
CA SER A 291 -15.29 10.77 -12.81
C SER A 291 -14.99 9.28 -12.93
N GLY A 292 -15.12 8.75 -14.15
CA GLY A 292 -14.72 7.37 -14.45
C GLY A 292 -15.53 6.27 -13.75
N THR A 293 -15.27 5.02 -14.14
CA THR A 293 -15.85 3.83 -13.50
C THR A 293 -14.94 3.25 -12.42
N GLU A 294 -13.63 3.17 -12.67
CA GLU A 294 -12.66 2.58 -11.73
C GLU A 294 -12.47 3.43 -10.47
N GLU A 295 -12.17 4.73 -10.61
CA GLU A 295 -12.03 5.67 -9.49
C GLU A 295 -13.31 5.71 -8.62
N ARG A 296 -14.47 5.59 -9.27
CA ARG A 296 -15.76 5.52 -8.60
C ARG A 296 -15.90 4.25 -7.79
N ASP A 297 -15.55 3.09 -8.34
CA ASP A 297 -15.68 1.80 -7.64
C ASP A 297 -14.79 1.76 -6.39
N GLU A 298 -13.55 2.26 -6.47
CA GLU A 298 -12.64 2.39 -5.32
C GLU A 298 -13.18 3.35 -4.25
N LEU A 299 -13.72 4.49 -4.66
CA LEU A 299 -14.36 5.43 -3.74
C LEU A 299 -15.60 4.81 -3.07
N MET A 300 -16.42 4.08 -3.81
CA MET A 300 -17.61 3.41 -3.27
C MET A 300 -17.24 2.34 -2.24
N ASP A 301 -16.20 1.55 -2.50
CA ASP A 301 -15.66 0.58 -1.54
C ASP A 301 -15.19 1.27 -0.25
N THR A 302 -14.44 2.36 -0.39
CA THR A 302 -13.95 3.17 0.74
C THR A 302 -15.10 3.73 1.58
N LEU A 303 -16.10 4.35 0.93
CA LEU A 303 -17.28 4.92 1.61
C LEU A 303 -18.12 3.83 2.29
N MET A 304 -18.24 2.65 1.69
CA MET A 304 -18.98 1.53 2.27
C MET A 304 -18.28 0.99 3.52
N LYS A 305 -16.97 0.79 3.46
CA LYS A 305 -16.15 0.37 4.61
C LYS A 305 -16.21 1.41 5.75
N ALA A 306 -16.10 2.70 5.40
CA ALA A 306 -16.28 3.80 6.32
C ALA A 306 -17.65 3.75 7.02
N ALA A 307 -18.74 3.60 6.26
CA ALA A 307 -20.09 3.53 6.81
C ALA A 307 -20.25 2.37 7.82
N PHE A 308 -19.71 1.19 7.51
CA PHE A 308 -19.73 0.06 8.45
C PHE A 308 -18.88 0.31 9.70
N ALA A 309 -17.68 0.87 9.54
CA ALA A 309 -16.81 1.21 10.66
C ALA A 309 -17.50 2.21 11.60
N TRP A 310 -18.05 3.30 11.06
CA TRP A 310 -18.77 4.31 11.85
C TRP A 310 -20.04 3.78 12.51
N LYS A 311 -20.67 2.76 11.95
CA LYS A 311 -21.85 2.12 12.55
C LYS A 311 -21.50 1.20 13.72
N SER A 312 -20.39 0.47 13.63
CA SER A 312 -20.09 -0.65 14.56
C SER A 312 -18.96 -0.37 15.56
N MET A 313 -18.01 0.50 15.21
CA MET A 313 -16.83 0.74 16.03
C MET A 313 -17.06 1.62 17.27
N PRO A 314 -17.86 2.70 17.25
CA PRO A 314 -17.99 3.59 18.41
C PRO A 314 -18.34 2.87 19.72
N ASP A 315 -19.30 1.94 19.69
CA ASP A 315 -19.72 1.17 20.87
C ASP A 315 -18.60 0.24 21.39
N GLN A 316 -17.82 -0.34 20.49
CA GLN A 316 -16.67 -1.18 20.85
C GLN A 316 -15.53 -0.35 21.45
N LEU A 317 -15.25 0.80 20.83
CA LEU A 317 -14.21 1.74 21.26
C LEU A 317 -14.51 2.33 22.62
N ALA A 318 -15.78 2.60 22.93
CA ALA A 318 -16.22 3.17 24.20
C ALA A 318 -15.83 2.35 25.44
N LYS A 319 -15.49 1.06 25.26
CA LYS A 319 -14.99 0.16 26.32
C LYS A 319 -13.57 0.49 26.79
N PHE A 320 -12.82 1.31 26.05
CA PHE A 320 -11.40 1.60 26.29
C PHE A 320 -11.13 3.11 26.43
N PRO A 321 -10.06 3.50 27.14
CA PRO A 321 -9.54 4.87 27.08
C PRO A 321 -9.16 5.26 25.65
N LEU A 322 -9.65 6.40 25.18
CA LEU A 322 -9.43 6.89 23.81
C LEU A 322 -8.48 8.08 23.78
N VAL A 323 -7.54 8.08 22.82
CA VAL A 323 -6.70 9.22 22.46
C VAL A 323 -6.93 9.58 21.00
N ILE A 324 -7.60 10.71 20.73
CA ILE A 324 -7.90 11.14 19.37
C ILE A 324 -6.80 12.09 18.89
N TRP A 325 -6.15 11.74 17.78
CA TRP A 325 -5.16 12.57 17.11
C TRP A 325 -5.86 13.38 16.02
N VAL A 326 -5.83 14.71 16.14
CA VAL A 326 -6.60 15.59 15.26
C VAL A 326 -5.76 16.80 14.84
N GLY A 327 -5.67 17.02 13.53
CA GLY A 327 -5.05 18.21 12.95
C GLY A 327 -6.02 19.38 12.78
N GLY A 328 -5.52 20.44 12.15
CA GLY A 328 -6.24 21.66 11.82
C GLY A 328 -7.08 21.59 10.55
N SER A 329 -7.30 20.39 9.99
CA SER A 329 -8.11 20.23 8.78
C SER A 329 -9.60 20.14 9.07
N ALA A 330 -10.42 20.64 8.16
CA ALA A 330 -11.88 20.55 8.28
C ALA A 330 -12.37 19.09 8.38
N SER A 331 -11.72 18.18 7.66
CA SER A 331 -12.02 16.75 7.66
C SER A 331 -11.83 16.12 9.04
N GLU A 332 -10.63 16.23 9.62
CA GLU A 332 -10.33 15.68 10.94
C GLU A 332 -11.17 16.33 12.05
N GLN A 333 -11.37 17.65 11.98
CA GLN A 333 -12.18 18.38 12.94
C GLN A 333 -13.66 17.97 12.88
N THR A 334 -14.17 17.64 11.70
CA THR A 334 -15.54 17.12 11.54
C THR A 334 -15.63 15.67 12.05
N GLY A 335 -14.63 14.84 11.76
CA GLY A 335 -14.51 13.48 12.29
C GLY A 335 -14.49 13.43 13.82
N LEU A 336 -13.72 14.32 14.47
CA LEU A 336 -13.71 14.47 15.93
C LEU A 336 -15.13 14.72 16.47
N ARG A 337 -15.86 15.67 15.89
CA ARG A 337 -17.21 16.04 16.34
C ARG A 337 -18.21 14.90 16.16
N ARG A 338 -18.17 14.21 15.01
CA ARG A 338 -18.98 13.01 14.77
C ARG A 338 -18.71 11.94 15.82
N LEU A 339 -17.44 11.63 16.06
CA LEU A 339 -17.06 10.61 17.04
C LEU A 339 -17.56 10.96 18.44
N ILE A 340 -17.32 12.19 18.90
CA ILE A 340 -17.80 12.64 20.21
C ILE A 340 -19.33 12.60 20.30
N ALA A 341 -20.06 12.93 19.23
CA ALA A 341 -21.51 12.85 19.19
C ALA A 341 -22.04 11.40 19.21
N THR A 342 -21.24 10.43 18.75
CA THR A 342 -21.61 9.00 18.72
C THR A 342 -21.28 8.25 20.02
N LEU A 343 -20.24 8.69 20.74
CA LEU A 343 -19.77 7.99 21.94
C LEU A 343 -20.69 8.22 23.15
N PRO A 344 -20.80 7.25 24.07
CA PRO A 344 -21.37 7.49 25.39
C PRO A 344 -20.69 8.68 26.09
N ARG A 345 -21.49 9.55 26.70
CA ARG A 345 -21.01 10.81 27.30
C ARG A 345 -19.86 10.64 28.30
N GLU A 346 -19.90 9.54 29.07
CA GLU A 346 -18.93 9.22 30.12
C GLU A 346 -17.65 8.54 29.62
N THR A 347 -17.55 8.21 28.32
CA THR A 347 -16.35 7.57 27.74
C THR A 347 -15.10 8.42 27.99
N HIS A 348 -14.01 7.82 28.48
CA HIS A 348 -12.78 8.56 28.73
C HIS A 348 -12.07 8.91 27.41
N VAL A 349 -12.03 10.19 27.07
CA VAL A 349 -11.46 10.68 25.81
C VAL A 349 -10.42 11.77 26.10
N SER A 350 -9.25 11.60 25.53
CA SER A 350 -8.20 12.63 25.45
C SER A 350 -7.92 12.97 23.99
N VAL A 351 -7.45 14.19 23.74
CA VAL A 351 -7.17 14.69 22.39
C VAL A 351 -5.75 15.22 22.28
N ILE A 352 -5.10 14.95 21.16
CA ILE A 352 -3.83 15.57 20.75
C ILE A 352 -4.10 16.42 19.51
N HIS A 353 -3.95 17.74 19.65
CA HIS A 353 -4.03 18.67 18.52
C HIS A 353 -2.67 18.74 17.82
N THR A 354 -2.46 17.89 16.83
CA THR A 354 -1.14 17.56 16.27
C THR A 354 -0.47 18.75 15.58
N THR A 355 -1.21 19.44 14.72
CA THR A 355 -0.76 20.64 14.00
C THR A 355 -0.44 21.79 14.96
N ASP A 356 -1.36 22.16 15.85
CA ASP A 356 -1.14 23.20 16.88
C ASP A 356 0.08 22.91 17.77
N ALA A 357 0.36 21.63 18.07
CA ALA A 357 1.49 21.23 18.91
C ALA A 357 2.84 21.24 18.20
N LEU A 358 2.89 21.05 16.87
CA LEU A 358 4.14 20.86 16.12
C LEU A 358 4.42 21.95 15.08
N SER A 359 3.44 22.80 14.76
CA SER A 359 3.65 23.95 13.88
C SER A 359 4.51 25.03 14.55
N SER A 360 5.31 25.70 13.74
CA SER A 360 6.27 26.74 14.13
C SER A 360 6.31 27.83 13.07
N GLU A 361 6.98 28.95 13.33
CA GLU A 361 7.13 30.03 12.34
C GLU A 361 7.69 29.55 11.00
N THR A 362 8.52 28.50 11.00
CA THR A 362 9.18 27.97 9.79
C THR A 362 8.48 26.78 9.15
N VAL A 363 7.65 26.05 9.91
CA VAL A 363 7.00 24.81 9.43
C VAL A 363 5.56 24.81 9.90
N GLN A 364 4.64 24.79 8.94
CA GLN A 364 3.21 24.73 9.17
C GLN A 364 2.69 23.38 8.69
N TYR A 365 1.75 22.80 9.43
CA TYR A 365 1.11 21.54 9.10
C TYR A 365 -0.39 21.77 8.96
N SER A 366 -0.99 21.26 7.88
CA SER A 366 -2.43 21.43 7.64
C SER A 366 -3.27 20.32 8.27
N HIS A 367 -2.70 19.12 8.44
CA HIS A 367 -3.36 17.94 8.99
C HIS A 367 -2.36 16.95 9.59
N THR A 368 -2.86 15.97 10.36
CA THR A 368 -1.98 14.96 11.00
C THR A 368 -1.19 14.12 9.99
N GLY A 369 -1.77 13.82 8.83
CA GLY A 369 -1.17 12.97 7.80
C GLY A 369 0.12 13.51 7.16
N GLU A 370 0.43 14.80 7.31
CA GLU A 370 1.70 15.43 6.90
C GLU A 370 2.85 15.20 7.91
N ILE A 371 2.52 14.71 9.10
CA ILE A 371 3.46 14.62 10.21
C ILE A 371 4.05 13.21 10.27
N VAL A 372 5.36 13.12 10.06
CA VAL A 372 6.10 11.85 10.14
C VAL A 372 6.09 11.26 11.55
N HIS A 373 6.12 9.93 11.64
CA HIS A 373 6.08 9.16 12.89
C HIS A 373 7.05 9.66 13.98
N SER A 374 8.29 10.02 13.63
CA SER A 374 9.29 10.50 14.58
C SER A 374 8.89 11.80 15.30
N LYS A 375 8.08 12.66 14.65
CA LYS A 375 7.53 13.87 15.27
C LYS A 375 6.28 13.57 16.09
N LEU A 376 5.40 12.68 15.61
CA LEU A 376 4.23 12.25 16.38
C LEU A 376 4.62 11.59 17.71
N ALA A 377 5.73 10.84 17.73
CA ALA A 377 6.27 10.23 18.94
C ALA A 377 6.58 11.25 20.06
N LEU A 378 6.95 12.49 19.71
CA LEU A 378 7.20 13.56 20.68
C LEU A 378 5.94 14.02 21.41
N LEU A 379 4.75 13.72 20.87
CA LEU A 379 3.47 14.11 21.44
C LEU A 379 2.87 13.05 22.37
N LEU A 380 3.48 11.87 22.48
CA LEU A 380 2.99 10.84 23.38
C LEU A 380 3.03 11.34 24.84
N GLY A 381 1.90 11.21 25.56
CA GLY A 381 1.75 11.72 26.92
C GLY A 381 1.37 13.21 27.01
N SER A 382 1.23 13.91 25.87
CA SER A 382 0.77 15.30 25.81
C SER A 382 -0.75 15.44 25.63
N GLU A 383 -1.48 14.33 25.60
CA GLU A 383 -2.92 14.32 25.40
C GLU A 383 -3.69 15.08 26.49
N GLN A 384 -4.70 15.84 26.06
CA GLN A 384 -5.55 16.63 26.94
C GLN A 384 -6.90 15.93 27.12
N VAL A 385 -7.26 15.61 28.36
CA VAL A 385 -8.55 14.99 28.68
C VAL A 385 -9.68 15.96 28.36
N LEU A 386 -10.67 15.52 27.58
CA LEU A 386 -11.85 16.33 27.29
C LEU A 386 -12.78 16.37 28.51
N THR A 387 -13.12 17.59 28.94
CA THR A 387 -14.16 17.81 29.93
C THR A 387 -15.55 17.44 29.38
N LEU A 388 -16.50 17.12 30.25
CA LEU A 388 -17.88 16.84 29.82
C LEU A 388 -18.48 18.03 29.03
N GLN A 389 -18.19 19.26 29.46
CA GLN A 389 -18.64 20.46 28.74
C GLN A 389 -18.03 20.53 27.33
N ALA A 390 -16.73 20.29 27.19
CA ALA A 390 -16.08 20.30 25.88
C ALA A 390 -16.64 19.22 24.93
N LYS A 391 -16.99 18.04 25.48
CA LYS A 391 -17.67 17.00 24.70
C LYS A 391 -19.07 17.43 24.27
N ASP A 392 -19.84 18.03 25.19
CA ASP A 392 -21.19 18.53 24.89
C ASP A 392 -21.13 19.62 23.80
N ASP A 393 -20.15 20.52 23.86
CA ASP A 393 -19.94 21.57 22.84
C ASP A 393 -19.60 20.97 21.47
N LEU A 394 -18.69 19.98 21.41
CA LEU A 394 -18.33 19.28 20.17
C LEU A 394 -19.53 18.51 19.57
N ALA A 395 -20.31 17.84 20.41
CA ALA A 395 -21.50 17.12 19.98
C ALA A 395 -22.60 18.07 19.48
N GLN A 396 -22.81 19.20 20.16
CA GLN A 396 -23.74 20.24 19.70
C GLN A 396 -23.28 20.83 18.36
N ASP A 397 -21.98 21.03 18.17
CA ASP A 397 -21.42 21.53 16.93
C ASP A 397 -21.64 20.54 15.78
N TRP A 398 -21.53 19.23 16.03
CA TRP A 398 -21.94 18.20 15.07
C TRP A 398 -23.41 18.34 14.66
N PHE A 399 -24.33 18.41 15.62
CA PHE A 399 -25.76 18.53 15.33
C PHE A 399 -26.14 19.87 14.69
N ARG A 400 -25.34 20.92 14.88
CA ARG A 400 -25.47 22.18 14.13
C ARG A 400 -25.13 21.94 12.66
N LEU A 401 -23.96 21.34 12.39
CA LEU A 401 -23.48 21.10 11.03
C LEU A 401 -24.41 20.18 10.22
N THR A 402 -25.01 19.17 10.85
CA THR A 402 -25.97 18.28 10.15
C THR A 402 -27.30 18.96 9.79
N LYS A 403 -27.63 20.07 10.45
CA LYS A 403 -28.83 20.89 10.13
C LYS A 403 -28.56 21.99 9.12
N GLU A 404 -27.30 22.33 8.87
CA GLU A 404 -26.92 23.32 7.88
C GLU A 404 -27.15 22.80 6.47
N GLN A 405 -27.61 23.68 5.58
CA GLN A 405 -27.78 23.36 4.17
C GLN A 405 -26.43 23.51 3.47
N GLY A 406 -25.87 22.40 2.98
CA GLY A 406 -24.65 22.39 2.19
C GLY A 406 -23.85 21.09 2.32
N THR A 407 -22.82 20.99 1.51
CA THR A 407 -22.05 19.76 1.26
C THR A 407 -20.54 20.01 1.31
N LEU A 408 -20.11 21.22 1.66
CA LEU A 408 -18.70 21.56 1.82
C LEU A 408 -18.49 22.28 3.16
N ARG A 409 -17.47 21.88 3.91
CA ARG A 409 -17.06 22.53 5.16
C ARG A 409 -15.63 23.00 5.07
N VAL A 410 -15.35 24.14 5.69
CA VAL A 410 -13.99 24.67 5.85
C VAL A 410 -13.76 25.05 7.31
N LEU A 411 -12.51 24.98 7.77
CA LEU A 411 -12.12 25.41 9.11
C LEU A 411 -11.57 26.84 9.02
N LYS A 412 -12.36 27.83 9.45
CA LYS A 412 -11.96 29.24 9.54
C LYS A 412 -11.97 29.70 10.98
N ASP A 413 -10.91 30.35 11.42
CA ASP A 413 -10.78 30.85 12.80
C ASP A 413 -11.07 29.76 13.85
N LYS A 414 -10.58 28.54 13.60
CA LYS A 414 -10.83 27.32 14.39
C LYS A 414 -12.31 26.90 14.50
N LYS A 415 -13.18 27.39 13.62
CA LYS A 415 -14.60 27.04 13.54
C LYS A 415 -14.95 26.41 12.20
N LEU A 416 -15.72 25.32 12.25
CA LEU A 416 -16.26 24.69 11.05
C LEU A 416 -17.44 25.50 10.52
N GLN A 417 -17.35 25.85 9.24
CA GLN A 417 -18.37 26.59 8.51
C GLN A 417 -18.80 25.82 7.28
N THR A 418 -20.11 25.65 7.08
CA THR A 418 -20.65 25.16 5.81
C THR A 418 -20.58 26.27 4.78
N VAL A 419 -19.99 25.97 3.62
CA VAL A 419 -19.79 26.89 2.50
C VAL A 419 -20.38 26.30 1.22
N PRO A 420 -20.65 27.12 0.18
CA PRO A 420 -21.06 26.62 -1.13
C PRO A 420 -19.99 25.71 -1.74
N GLU A 421 -20.39 24.72 -2.54
CA GLU A 421 -19.44 23.86 -3.27
C GLU A 421 -18.49 24.66 -4.18
N SER A 422 -18.95 25.83 -4.65
CA SER A 422 -18.18 26.78 -5.46
C SER A 422 -17.09 27.55 -4.69
N TYR A 423 -16.87 27.24 -3.40
CA TYR A 423 -15.92 27.93 -2.55
C TYR A 423 -14.50 28.00 -3.16
N PHE A 424 -14.05 26.91 -3.80
CA PHE A 424 -12.73 26.82 -4.44
C PHE A 424 -12.71 27.21 -5.92
N ASP A 425 -13.86 27.53 -6.52
CA ASP A 425 -13.95 27.81 -7.96
C ASP A 425 -13.04 28.96 -8.37
N ARG A 426 -12.99 30.02 -7.55
CA ARG A 426 -12.10 31.16 -7.80
C ARG A 426 -10.62 30.74 -7.77
N ASN A 427 -10.22 29.91 -6.81
CA ASN A 427 -8.85 29.41 -6.72
C ASN A 427 -8.47 28.56 -7.95
N ILE A 428 -9.42 27.78 -8.48
CA ILE A 428 -9.22 26.99 -9.71
C ILE A 428 -8.97 27.92 -10.90
N LEU A 429 -9.81 28.96 -11.07
CA LEU A 429 -9.66 29.92 -12.15
C LEU A 429 -8.36 30.75 -12.03
N GLU A 430 -8.00 31.17 -10.81
CA GLU A 430 -6.73 31.87 -10.54
C GLU A 430 -5.53 30.97 -10.83
N ALA A 431 -5.56 29.69 -10.43
CA ALA A 431 -4.51 28.72 -10.73
C ALA A 431 -4.35 28.48 -12.25
N ALA A 432 -5.46 28.36 -12.97
CA ALA A 432 -5.44 28.25 -14.43
C ALA A 432 -4.80 29.49 -15.08
N LEU A 433 -5.15 30.69 -14.59
CA LEU A 433 -4.57 31.95 -15.06
C LEU A 433 -3.06 32.04 -14.79
N GLU A 434 -2.64 31.73 -13.57
CA GLU A 434 -1.23 31.75 -13.14
C GLU A 434 -0.36 30.79 -13.96
N LEU A 435 -0.90 29.62 -14.29
CA LEU A 435 -0.21 28.61 -15.09
C LEU A 435 -0.29 28.88 -16.60
N GLY A 436 -0.97 29.94 -17.03
CA GLY A 436 -1.07 30.34 -18.43
C GLY A 436 -2.03 29.48 -19.25
N ALA A 437 -3.04 28.87 -18.62
CA ALA A 437 -4.11 28.13 -19.29
C ALA A 437 -5.21 29.10 -19.76
N LEU A 438 -4.97 29.87 -20.81
CA LEU A 438 -5.91 30.90 -21.31
C LEU A 438 -5.75 31.13 -22.83
N ASP A 439 -6.75 31.76 -23.45
CA ASP A 439 -6.76 32.10 -24.89
C ASP A 439 -6.50 30.88 -25.80
N GLY A 440 -7.04 29.72 -25.44
CA GLY A 440 -6.84 28.47 -26.19
C GLY A 440 -5.52 27.75 -25.89
N THR A 441 -4.70 28.27 -24.99
CA THR A 441 -3.55 27.54 -24.44
C THR A 441 -4.05 26.56 -23.39
N PHE A 442 -3.92 25.25 -23.65
CA PHE A 442 -4.41 24.20 -22.76
C PHE A 442 -3.33 23.71 -21.79
N LYS A 443 -3.71 23.49 -20.53
CA LYS A 443 -2.85 22.85 -19.51
C LYS A 443 -3.56 21.65 -18.91
N LYS A 444 -2.79 20.60 -18.56
CA LYS A 444 -3.33 19.39 -17.94
C LYS A 444 -4.10 19.72 -16.66
N SER A 445 -5.32 19.19 -16.54
CA SER A 445 -6.19 19.45 -15.37
C SER A 445 -5.51 19.08 -14.06
N ALA A 446 -4.85 17.92 -14.00
CA ALA A 446 -4.05 17.49 -12.84
C ALA A 446 -2.99 18.53 -12.37
N ARG A 447 -2.40 19.31 -13.28
CA ARG A 447 -1.43 20.36 -12.91
C ARG A 447 -2.12 21.57 -12.26
N ILE A 448 -3.28 21.95 -12.77
CA ILE A 448 -4.11 23.02 -12.18
C ILE A 448 -4.60 22.60 -10.79
N ILE A 449 -5.13 21.38 -10.66
CA ILE A 449 -5.60 20.81 -9.39
C ILE A 449 -4.47 20.77 -8.36
N GLY A 450 -3.28 20.29 -8.76
CA GLY A 450 -2.10 20.27 -7.87
C GLY A 450 -1.67 21.67 -7.40
N GLN A 451 -1.79 22.69 -8.24
CA GLN A 451 -1.55 24.09 -7.85
C GLN A 451 -2.58 24.55 -6.81
N VAL A 452 -3.88 24.30 -7.04
CA VAL A 452 -4.94 24.66 -6.09
C VAL A 452 -4.69 24.02 -4.73
N ILE A 453 -4.39 22.71 -4.69
CA ILE A 453 -4.14 21.99 -3.44
C ILE A 453 -2.87 22.52 -2.76
N GLY A 454 -1.79 22.75 -3.51
CA GLY A 454 -0.50 23.18 -2.96
C GLY A 454 -0.52 24.58 -2.33
N TYR A 455 -1.40 25.47 -2.80
CA TYR A 455 -1.55 26.83 -2.27
C TYR A 455 -2.80 27.02 -1.40
N SER A 456 -3.65 26.00 -1.27
CA SER A 456 -4.82 26.07 -0.41
C SER A 456 -4.43 26.03 1.06
N GLU A 457 -4.93 26.97 1.86
CA GLU A 457 -4.81 26.94 3.32
C GLU A 457 -5.58 25.76 3.94
N GLN A 458 -6.54 25.21 3.22
CA GLN A 458 -7.37 24.09 3.65
C GLN A 458 -6.98 22.83 2.86
N ARG A 459 -6.78 21.72 3.57
CA ARG A 459 -6.71 20.41 2.91
C ARG A 459 -8.05 20.14 2.23
N VAL A 460 -8.01 19.81 0.93
CA VAL A 460 -9.16 19.41 0.11
C VAL A 460 -8.71 18.29 -0.81
N SER A 461 -9.61 17.33 -1.10
CA SER A 461 -9.30 16.22 -1.99
C SER A 461 -9.19 16.68 -3.46
N ASP A 462 -8.27 16.05 -4.18
CA ASP A 462 -8.10 16.23 -5.62
C ASP A 462 -9.37 15.85 -6.38
N SER A 463 -10.05 14.76 -6.01
CA SER A 463 -11.33 14.36 -6.60
C SER A 463 -12.42 15.42 -6.46
N PHE A 464 -12.46 16.16 -5.34
CA PHE A 464 -13.43 17.25 -5.18
C PHE A 464 -13.08 18.45 -6.06
N ILE A 465 -11.81 18.84 -6.14
CA ILE A 465 -11.38 19.93 -7.02
C ILE A 465 -11.58 19.55 -8.50
N GLU A 466 -11.31 18.30 -8.89
CA GLU A 466 -11.61 17.75 -10.22
C GLU A 466 -13.10 17.88 -10.55
N TYR A 467 -13.97 17.49 -9.62
CA TYR A 467 -15.41 17.68 -9.75
C TYR A 467 -15.75 19.15 -10.00
N ARG A 468 -15.19 20.08 -9.23
CA ARG A 468 -15.40 21.53 -9.44
C ARG A 468 -14.87 22.02 -10.79
N VAL A 469 -13.72 21.51 -11.27
CA VAL A 469 -13.21 21.83 -12.61
C VAL A 469 -14.23 21.43 -13.69
N ARG A 470 -14.83 20.24 -13.59
CA ARG A 470 -15.88 19.80 -14.54
C ARG A 470 -17.14 20.65 -14.48
N GLU A 471 -17.54 21.11 -13.30
CA GLU A 471 -18.67 22.04 -13.16
C GLU A 471 -18.36 23.40 -13.81
N LEU A 472 -17.13 23.90 -13.68
CA LEU A 472 -16.69 25.14 -14.34
C LEU A 472 -16.61 25.00 -15.88
N ILE A 473 -16.30 23.80 -16.38
CA ILE A 473 -16.42 23.47 -17.81
C ILE A 473 -17.90 23.52 -18.23
N HIS A 474 -18.78 22.87 -17.47
CA HIS A 474 -20.22 22.85 -17.73
C HIS A 474 -20.84 24.26 -17.71
N ASP A 475 -20.41 25.12 -16.78
CA ASP A 475 -20.83 26.51 -16.66
C ASP A 475 -20.26 27.41 -17.78
N GLY A 476 -19.38 26.86 -18.63
CA GLY A 476 -18.78 27.55 -19.77
C GLY A 476 -17.77 28.62 -19.36
N LEU A 477 -17.07 28.43 -18.25
CA LEU A 477 -15.94 29.26 -17.80
C LEU A 477 -14.59 28.71 -18.27
N LEU A 478 -14.55 27.41 -18.54
CA LEU A 478 -13.38 26.69 -19.01
C LEU A 478 -13.71 25.95 -20.31
N ASP A 479 -12.83 26.07 -21.29
CA ASP A 479 -12.80 25.19 -22.46
C ASP A 479 -11.94 23.96 -22.11
N TYR A 480 -12.19 22.81 -22.76
CA TYR A 480 -11.45 21.58 -22.49
C TYR A 480 -11.14 20.76 -23.75
N GLU A 481 -10.07 19.97 -23.66
CA GLU A 481 -9.69 18.96 -24.65
C GLU A 481 -9.36 17.63 -23.95
N GLY A 482 -9.72 16.50 -24.59
CA GLY A 482 -9.51 15.16 -24.04
C GLY A 482 -10.76 14.55 -23.42
N GLU A 483 -10.58 13.60 -22.50
CA GLU A 483 -11.67 12.83 -21.90
C GLU A 483 -11.88 13.23 -20.42
N LEU A 484 -13.13 13.54 -20.06
CA LEU A 484 -13.52 13.90 -18.68
C LEU A 484 -13.69 12.68 -17.76
N THR A 485 -12.93 11.61 -18.02
CA THR A 485 -12.97 10.34 -17.28
C THR A 485 -12.06 10.36 -16.05
N GLY A 486 -11.18 11.35 -15.93
CA GLY A 486 -10.34 11.61 -14.76
C GLY A 486 -9.34 12.74 -15.01
N MET A 487 -8.81 13.37 -13.96
CA MET A 487 -7.99 14.60 -14.06
C MET A 487 -6.74 14.51 -14.94
N ARG A 488 -6.26 13.31 -15.24
CA ARG A 488 -5.06 13.08 -16.09
C ARG A 488 -5.38 13.08 -17.59
N TYR A 489 -6.64 12.86 -17.94
CA TYR A 489 -7.08 12.55 -19.30
C TYR A 489 -7.60 13.77 -20.08
N TYR A 490 -7.68 14.95 -19.45
CA TYR A 490 -8.05 16.18 -20.12
C TYR A 490 -7.17 17.37 -19.72
N SER A 491 -7.22 18.39 -20.57
CA SER A 491 -6.60 19.69 -20.37
C SER A 491 -7.68 20.77 -20.41
N ILE A 492 -7.45 21.88 -19.70
CA ILE A 492 -8.37 23.02 -19.63
C ILE A 492 -7.70 24.32 -20.06
N SER A 493 -8.52 25.27 -20.51
CA SER A 493 -8.12 26.65 -20.81
C SER A 493 -9.24 27.62 -20.38
N LEU A 494 -8.87 28.78 -19.84
CA LEU A 494 -9.81 29.85 -19.52
C LEU A 494 -10.30 30.54 -20.79
N ASN A 495 -11.62 30.65 -20.92
CA ASN A 495 -12.24 31.51 -21.93
C ASN A 495 -12.50 32.91 -21.38
N GLU A 496 -13.04 33.80 -22.22
CA GLU A 496 -13.30 35.20 -21.83
C GLU A 496 -14.15 35.36 -20.56
N LYS A 497 -15.11 34.44 -20.32
CA LYS A 497 -15.93 34.46 -19.10
C LYS A 497 -15.13 34.00 -17.89
N GLY A 498 -14.34 32.93 -18.03
CA GLY A 498 -13.44 32.43 -16.99
C GLY A 498 -12.45 33.50 -16.52
N VAL A 499 -11.81 34.21 -17.45
CA VAL A 499 -10.87 35.30 -17.12
C VAL A 499 -11.52 36.41 -16.31
N LYS A 500 -12.76 36.80 -16.66
CA LYS A 500 -13.53 37.80 -15.90
C LYS A 500 -13.89 37.28 -14.51
N ALA A 501 -14.30 36.02 -14.40
CA ALA A 501 -14.70 35.39 -13.15
C ALA A 501 -13.52 35.19 -12.17
N ALA A 502 -12.30 35.01 -12.67
CA ALA A 502 -11.06 34.92 -11.87
C ALA A 502 -10.69 36.23 -11.14
N GLY A 503 -11.52 37.28 -11.21
CA GLY A 503 -11.20 38.59 -10.64
C GLY A 503 -10.31 39.43 -11.54
N GLY A 504 -10.29 39.14 -12.85
CA GLY A 504 -9.72 39.99 -13.88
C GLY A 504 -10.47 41.33 -14.01
N SER A 505 -10.41 42.20 -13.00
CA SER A 505 -10.68 43.62 -13.19
C SER A 505 -9.51 44.23 -13.95
N SER A 506 -9.67 44.44 -15.25
CA SER A 506 -9.08 45.58 -15.99
C SER A 506 -7.63 45.98 -15.66
N ASN A 507 -6.73 45.03 -15.42
CA ASN A 507 -5.28 45.28 -15.47
C ASN A 507 -4.65 44.25 -16.40
N PRO A 508 -4.66 44.49 -17.72
CA PRO A 508 -4.06 43.59 -18.72
C PRO A 508 -2.62 43.20 -18.39
N ARG A 509 -1.91 43.98 -17.55
CA ARG A 509 -0.53 43.69 -17.11
C ARG A 509 -0.38 42.43 -16.24
N SER A 510 -1.35 42.02 -15.42
CA SER A 510 -1.18 40.85 -14.53
C SER A 510 -1.37 39.52 -15.26
N ALA A 511 -2.40 39.40 -16.11
CA ALA A 511 -2.59 38.26 -17.00
C ALA A 511 -1.44 38.15 -18.02
N GLN A 512 -1.00 39.29 -18.57
CA GLN A 512 0.17 39.32 -19.46
C GLN A 512 1.45 38.88 -18.75
N TYR A 513 1.64 39.27 -17.48
CA TYR A 513 2.79 38.85 -16.68
C TYR A 513 2.74 37.34 -16.35
N ALA A 514 1.56 36.78 -16.07
CA ALA A 514 1.40 35.34 -15.84
C ALA A 514 1.69 34.53 -17.12
N ILE A 515 1.20 34.98 -18.29
CA ILE A 515 1.54 34.38 -19.59
C ILE A 515 3.05 34.44 -19.85
N LEU A 516 3.67 35.61 -19.61
CA LEU A 516 5.10 35.80 -19.80
C LEU A 516 5.91 34.91 -18.85
N LYS A 517 5.50 34.82 -17.58
CA LYS A 517 6.14 33.98 -16.56
C LYS A 517 6.01 32.50 -16.91
N SER A 518 4.82 32.03 -17.28
CA SER A 518 4.58 30.63 -17.70
C SER A 518 5.36 30.29 -18.98
N ALA A 519 5.44 31.22 -19.94
CA ALA A 519 6.25 31.01 -21.15
C ALA A 519 7.76 30.96 -20.85
N LEU A 520 8.25 31.82 -19.95
CA LEU A 520 9.65 31.83 -19.51
C LEU A 520 10.02 30.60 -18.66
N GLU A 521 9.12 30.16 -17.77
CA GLU A 521 9.29 28.94 -16.99
C GLU A 521 9.27 27.70 -17.91
N GLY A 522 8.34 27.64 -18.86
CA GLY A 522 8.30 26.58 -19.87
C GLY A 522 9.56 26.54 -20.74
N LEU A 523 10.10 27.71 -21.15
CA LEU A 523 11.38 27.77 -21.84
C LEU A 523 12.54 27.30 -20.96
N GLY A 524 12.51 27.60 -19.66
CA GLY A 524 13.49 27.14 -18.68
C GLY A 524 13.47 25.63 -18.48
N GLU A 525 12.28 25.04 -18.33
CA GLU A 525 12.07 23.58 -18.23
C GLU A 525 12.52 22.88 -19.51
N THR A 526 12.06 23.33 -20.68
CA THR A 526 12.47 22.77 -21.98
C THR A 526 13.99 22.86 -22.18
N HIS A 527 14.62 23.97 -21.77
CA HIS A 527 16.07 24.11 -21.80
C HIS A 527 16.79 23.14 -20.85
N PHE A 528 16.26 22.93 -19.64
CA PHE A 528 16.82 21.98 -18.68
C PHE A 528 16.71 20.53 -19.14
N GLU A 529 15.57 20.15 -19.71
CA GLU A 529 15.35 18.82 -20.28
C GLU A 529 16.24 18.57 -21.50
N GLU A 530 16.36 19.54 -22.43
CA GLU A 530 17.31 19.45 -23.55
C GLU A 530 18.75 19.32 -23.07
N LYS A 531 19.14 20.04 -22.01
CA LYS A 531 20.48 19.92 -21.42
C LYS A 531 20.71 18.51 -20.85
N THR A 532 19.69 17.93 -20.22
CA THR A 532 19.72 16.56 -19.70
C THR A 532 19.88 15.56 -20.84
N MET A 533 19.17 15.73 -21.96
CA MET A 533 19.33 14.91 -23.17
C MET A 533 20.72 15.04 -23.80
N VAL A 534 21.30 16.24 -23.82
CA VAL A 534 22.69 16.44 -24.27
C VAL A 534 23.68 15.72 -23.37
N ASP A 535 23.42 15.68 -22.06
CA ASP A 535 24.24 14.92 -21.11
C ASP A 535 24.03 13.40 -21.25
N GLU A 536 22.83 12.93 -21.62
CA GLU A 536 22.56 11.53 -21.99
C GLU A 536 23.25 11.15 -23.31
N LEU A 537 23.15 11.98 -24.36
CA LEU A 537 23.88 11.82 -25.61
C LEU A 537 25.39 11.78 -25.38
N ARG A 538 25.92 12.61 -24.48
CA ARG A 538 27.33 12.56 -24.08
C ARG A 538 27.67 11.23 -23.43
N LYS A 539 26.85 10.71 -22.51
CA LYS A 539 27.06 9.40 -21.89
C LYS A 539 27.05 8.27 -22.93
N LEU A 540 26.16 8.33 -23.92
CA LEU A 540 26.11 7.37 -25.03
C LEU A 540 27.40 7.41 -25.87
N VAL A 541 27.92 8.60 -26.18
CA VAL A 541 29.19 8.78 -26.91
C VAL A 541 30.42 8.34 -26.10
N TYR A 542 30.40 8.49 -24.77
CA TYR A 542 31.49 8.01 -23.91
C TYR A 542 31.48 6.48 -23.72
N ASN A 543 30.30 5.83 -23.78
CA ASN A 543 30.15 4.39 -23.65
C ASN A 543 30.51 3.58 -24.92
N GLU A 544 30.73 4.21 -26.08
CA GLU A 544 31.28 3.55 -27.28
C GLU A 544 32.71 3.00 -27.09
N SER A 545 33.36 3.32 -25.97
CA SER A 545 34.66 2.74 -25.61
C SER A 545 34.58 1.34 -25.00
N ASP A 546 33.38 0.83 -24.69
CA ASP A 546 33.12 -0.54 -24.22
C ASP A 546 32.58 -1.42 -25.38
N GLN A 547 33.31 -2.47 -25.75
CA GLN A 547 33.17 -3.22 -27.01
C GLN A 547 31.90 -4.10 -27.17
N ASN A 548 30.82 -3.87 -26.42
CA ASN A 548 29.67 -4.79 -26.34
C ASN A 548 28.27 -4.18 -26.60
N VAL A 549 28.16 -2.96 -27.15
CA VAL A 549 26.85 -2.39 -27.51
C VAL A 549 26.48 -2.77 -28.95
N GLU A 550 25.38 -3.52 -29.14
CA GLU A 550 24.86 -3.87 -30.48
C GLU A 550 24.38 -2.61 -31.23
N GLN A 551 24.77 -2.46 -32.50
CA GLN A 551 24.48 -1.27 -33.32
C GLN A 551 23.00 -0.93 -33.48
N ASP A 552 22.09 -1.90 -33.39
CA ASP A 552 20.66 -1.70 -33.53
C ASP A 552 20.01 -1.05 -32.29
N ASP A 553 20.55 -1.29 -31.09
CA ASP A 553 20.08 -0.69 -29.84
C ASP A 553 20.44 0.81 -29.76
N LEU A 554 21.67 1.14 -30.16
CA LEU A 554 22.16 2.52 -30.27
C LEU A 554 21.32 3.36 -31.26
N ARG A 555 20.89 2.75 -32.36
CA ARG A 555 20.07 3.41 -33.37
C ARG A 555 18.65 3.67 -32.86
N ALA A 556 18.07 2.73 -32.11
CA ALA A 556 16.74 2.91 -31.50
C ALA A 556 16.75 4.04 -30.46
N GLN A 557 17.76 4.06 -29.59
CA GLN A 557 17.94 5.12 -28.58
C GLN A 557 18.15 6.50 -29.21
N LEU A 558 18.94 6.59 -30.29
CA LEU A 558 19.12 7.85 -31.03
C LEU A 558 17.83 8.35 -31.67
N VAL A 559 17.01 7.47 -32.25
CA VAL A 559 15.71 7.86 -32.82
C VAL A 559 14.78 8.40 -31.74
N GLU A 560 14.73 7.75 -30.58
CA GLU A 560 13.92 8.20 -29.44
C GLU A 560 14.36 9.58 -28.93
N ILE A 561 15.67 9.81 -28.80
CA ILE A 561 16.21 11.11 -28.39
C ILE A 561 15.90 12.18 -29.45
N ILE A 562 16.03 11.87 -30.75
CA ILE A 562 15.74 12.82 -31.84
C ILE A 562 14.25 13.19 -31.86
N ASP A 563 13.36 12.21 -31.74
CA ASP A 563 11.91 12.45 -31.69
C ASP A 563 11.53 13.29 -30.47
N SER A 564 12.15 13.02 -29.32
CA SER A 564 11.94 13.79 -28.10
C SER A 564 12.46 15.23 -28.23
N TYR A 565 13.66 15.42 -28.79
CA TYR A 565 14.21 16.73 -29.08
C TYR A 565 13.37 17.52 -30.09
N GLN A 566 12.80 16.86 -31.10
CA GLN A 566 11.94 17.51 -32.07
C GLN A 566 10.64 18.02 -31.45
N LYS A 567 10.02 17.24 -30.55
CA LYS A 567 8.86 17.69 -29.75
C LYS A 567 9.22 18.89 -28.87
N HIS A 568 10.41 18.89 -28.28
CA HIS A 568 10.89 20.02 -27.46
C HIS A 568 11.14 21.27 -28.30
N PHE A 569 11.69 21.11 -29.51
CA PHE A 569 11.87 22.19 -30.46
C PHE A 569 10.53 22.79 -30.91
N GLU A 570 9.55 21.97 -31.25
CA GLU A 570 8.20 22.41 -31.61
C GLU A 570 7.55 23.19 -30.46
N LYS A 571 7.66 22.67 -29.22
CA LYS A 571 7.17 23.35 -28.01
C LYS A 571 7.90 24.67 -27.74
N ARG A 572 9.21 24.74 -27.99
CA ARG A 572 9.98 25.99 -27.89
C ARG A 572 9.51 27.01 -28.92
N VAL A 573 9.28 26.60 -30.16
CA VAL A 573 8.75 27.47 -31.21
C VAL A 573 7.38 28.01 -30.81
N GLU A 574 6.49 27.16 -30.30
CA GLU A 574 5.18 27.58 -29.77
C GLU A 574 5.30 28.60 -28.64
N LEU A 575 6.19 28.37 -27.66
CA LEU A 575 6.43 29.31 -26.56
C LEU A 575 7.05 30.62 -27.04
N LEU A 576 7.95 30.58 -28.02
CA LEU A 576 8.53 31.77 -28.64
C LEU A 576 7.49 32.55 -29.46
N ASP A 577 6.56 31.87 -30.11
CA ASP A 577 5.45 32.50 -30.82
C ASP A 577 4.47 33.16 -29.84
N VAL A 578 4.19 32.54 -28.69
CA VAL A 578 3.43 33.16 -27.60
C VAL A 578 4.13 34.45 -27.13
N LEU A 579 5.44 34.42 -26.90
CA LEU A 579 6.22 35.60 -26.55
C LEU A 579 6.20 36.66 -27.66
N ALA A 580 6.39 36.26 -28.92
CA ALA A 580 6.43 37.15 -30.08
C ALA A 580 5.09 37.88 -30.28
N ASN A 581 3.98 37.14 -30.25
CA ASN A 581 2.61 37.66 -30.33
C ASN A 581 2.31 38.64 -29.20
N MET A 582 2.84 38.40 -28.00
CA MET A 582 2.71 39.30 -26.86
C MET A 582 3.50 40.61 -27.05
N THR A 583 4.73 40.54 -27.59
CA THR A 583 5.51 41.75 -27.97
C THR A 583 4.83 42.60 -29.05
N GLN A 584 4.19 41.96 -30.04
CA GLN A 584 3.42 42.68 -31.07
C GLN A 584 2.18 43.37 -30.48
N ARG A 585 1.48 42.75 -29.54
CA ARG A 585 0.33 43.36 -28.84
C ARG A 585 0.75 44.57 -27.97
N TYR A 586 1.97 44.57 -27.41
CA TYR A 586 2.55 45.70 -26.68
C TYR A 586 2.97 46.87 -27.56
N SER A 587 3.26 46.62 -28.85
CA SER A 587 3.69 47.65 -29.80
C SER A 587 2.52 48.43 -30.43
N ASN A 588 1.30 47.92 -30.28
CA ASN A 588 0.06 48.44 -30.88
C ASN A 588 -0.91 49.06 -29.84
N GLN A 589 -0.51 49.19 -28.57
CA GLN A 589 -1.18 49.96 -27.51
C GLN A 589 -0.31 51.15 -27.14
#